data_AF-A0A3J4P2P1-F1
#
_entry.id   AF-A0A3J4P2P1-F1
#
_cell.length_a   1.000
_cell.length_b   1.000
_cell.length_c   1.000
_cell.angle_alpha   90.00
_cell.angle_beta   90.00
_cell.angle_gamma   90.00
#
_symmetry.space_group_name_H-M   'P 1'
#
loop_
_entity.id
_entity.type
_entity.pdbx_description
1 polymer ?
#
loop_
_entity_poly.entity_id
_entity_poly.type
_entity_poly.pdbx_seq_one_letter_code
_entity_poly.pdbx_strand_id
1 'polypeptide(L)' 'ELGNPYALSLSDSDGMLGLDLGVYGAPETFLIDGKGIIRYRHAGDLNDRVWESEIRPLWDKYSKEAGQ' A
#
# COMPACT_ATOMS: atom_id res chain seq x y z
N GLU A 1 14.79 7.12 18.00
CA GLU A 1 14.89 6.10 16.92
C GLU A 1 13.49 5.85 16.40
N LEU A 2 13.29 5.74 15.08
CA LEU A 2 11.95 5.71 14.46
C LEU A 2 11.24 4.34 14.56
N GLY A 3 11.86 3.32 15.16
CA GLY A 3 11.26 1.99 15.34
C GLY A 3 10.99 1.26 14.02
N ASN A 4 10.24 0.16 14.10
CA ASN A 4 9.73 -0.54 12.92
C ASN A 4 8.32 0.00 12.59
N PRO A 5 8.09 0.57 11.40
CA PRO A 5 6.79 1.14 11.04
C PRO A 5 5.74 0.10 10.64
N TYR A 6 6.11 -1.17 10.47
CA TYR A 6 5.21 -2.21 9.95
C TYR A 6 4.52 -2.99 11.08
N ALA A 7 3.18 -3.08 11.00
CA ALA A 7 2.40 -3.95 11.89
C ALA A 7 2.64 -5.44 11.61
N LEU A 8 2.95 -5.78 10.35
CA LEU A 8 3.34 -7.11 9.91
C LEU A 8 4.43 -6.98 8.85
N SER A 9 5.51 -7.74 8.99
CA SER A 9 6.58 -7.83 7.98
C SER A 9 6.53 -9.20 7.34
N LEU A 10 6.25 -9.23 6.03
CA LEU A 10 6.23 -10.44 5.22
C LEU A 10 7.57 -10.57 4.47
N SER A 11 8.05 -11.79 4.32
CA SER A 11 9.20 -12.10 3.48
C SER A 11 8.71 -12.88 2.27
N ASP A 12 8.77 -12.25 1.09
CA ASP A 12 8.47 -12.89 -0.19
C ASP A 12 9.79 -13.31 -0.85
N SER A 13 10.43 -14.35 -0.30
CA SER A 13 11.72 -14.85 -0.81
C SER A 13 11.64 -15.39 -2.23
N ASP A 14 10.46 -15.88 -2.61
CA ASP A 14 10.22 -16.57 -3.88
C ASP A 14 9.63 -15.62 -4.95
N GLY A 15 9.25 -14.40 -4.56
CA GLY A 15 8.74 -13.34 -5.46
C GLY A 15 7.34 -13.60 -6.02
N MET A 16 6.66 -14.65 -5.56
CA MET A 16 5.37 -15.09 -6.08
C MET A 16 4.25 -14.10 -5.73
N LEU A 17 4.30 -13.49 -4.54
CA LEU A 17 3.34 -12.47 -4.15
C LEU A 17 3.54 -11.19 -4.97
N GLY A 18 4.79 -10.80 -5.23
CA GLY A 18 5.11 -9.71 -6.16
C GLY A 18 4.58 -9.96 -7.58
N LEU A 19 4.74 -11.19 -8.09
CA LEU A 19 4.26 -11.59 -9.42
C LEU A 19 2.73 -11.52 -9.55
N ASP A 20 2.00 -12.05 -8.57
CA ASP A 20 0.53 -12.05 -8.56
C ASP A 20 -0.06 -10.62 -8.46
N LEU A 21 0.69 -9.70 -7.83
CA LEU A 21 0.34 -8.29 -7.73
C LEU A 21 0.79 -7.45 -8.96
N GLY A 22 1.49 -8.06 -9.91
CA GLY A 22 2.05 -7.38 -11.09
C GLY A 22 3.17 -6.37 -10.75
N VAL A 23 3.89 -6.60 -9.65
CA VAL A 23 5.04 -5.81 -9.21
C VAL A 23 6.18 -6.01 -10.21
N TYR A 24 6.74 -4.91 -10.71
CA TYR A 24 7.85 -4.94 -11.68
C TYR A 24 9.17 -4.46 -11.06
N GLY A 25 9.13 -3.84 -9.86
CA GLY A 25 10.31 -3.39 -9.12
C GLY A 25 10.00 -2.93 -7.70
N ALA A 26 10.99 -2.35 -7.03
CA ALA A 26 10.85 -1.72 -5.71
C ALA A 26 11.53 -0.33 -5.72
N PRO A 27 11.07 0.63 -4.92
CA PRO A 27 9.92 0.56 -4.01
C PRO A 27 8.57 0.69 -4.72
N GLU A 28 7.56 0.00 -4.19
CA GLU A 28 6.16 0.14 -4.58
C GLU A 28 5.27 0.17 -3.33
N THR A 29 4.14 0.87 -3.41
CA THR A 29 3.15 0.97 -2.31
C THR A 29 1.75 0.70 -2.85
N PHE A 30 1.02 -0.18 -2.18
CA PHE A 30 -0.36 -0.52 -2.53
C PHE A 30 -1.33 -0.04 -1.44
N LEU A 31 -2.48 0.51 -1.86
CA LEU A 31 -3.62 0.75 -0.97
C LEU A 31 -4.63 -0.37 -1.20
N ILE A 32 -4.91 -1.14 -0.14
CA ILE A 32 -5.86 -2.25 -0.14
C ILE A 32 -6.99 -1.90 0.82
N ASP A 33 -8.25 -2.08 0.40
CA ASP A 33 -9.41 -1.79 1.26
C ASP A 33 -9.73 -2.93 2.25
N GLY A 34 -10.73 -2.70 3.11
CA GLY A 34 -11.17 -3.70 4.10
C GLY A 34 -11.76 -4.99 3.52
N LYS A 35 -11.98 -5.07 2.21
CA LYS A 35 -12.45 -6.27 1.50
C LYS A 35 -11.31 -7.00 0.78
N GLY A 36 -10.06 -6.56 0.96
CA GLY A 36 -8.89 -7.14 0.30
C GLY A 36 -8.72 -6.72 -1.16
N ILE A 37 -9.41 -5.67 -1.61
CA ILE A 37 -9.32 -5.19 -3.00
C ILE A 37 -8.27 -4.10 -3.12
N ILE A 38 -7.35 -4.22 -4.09
CA ILE A 38 -6.39 -3.17 -4.41
C ILE A 38 -7.15 -1.98 -5.02
N ARG A 39 -7.02 -0.82 -4.37
CA ARG A 39 -7.65 0.43 -4.81
C ARG A 39 -6.69 1.37 -5.50
N TYR A 40 -5.40 1.24 -5.22
CA TYR A 40 -4.37 2.07 -5.81
C TYR A 40 -2.99 1.40 -5.68
N ARG A 41 -2.10 1.71 -6.64
CA ARG A 41 -0.70 1.28 -6.68
C ARG A 41 0.16 2.50 -7.05
N HIS A 42 1.17 2.77 -6.23
CA HIS A 42 2.24 3.73 -6.50
C HIS A 42 3.54 2.99 -6.79
N ALA A 43 4.21 3.37 -7.87
CA ALA A 43 5.54 2.90 -8.19
C ALA A 43 6.55 4.05 -7.98
N GLY A 44 7.53 3.83 -7.11
CA GLY A 44 8.46 4.86 -6.65
C GLY A 44 8.39 5.08 -5.15
N ASP A 45 9.19 6.03 -4.66
CA ASP A 45 9.23 6.36 -3.24
C ASP A 45 7.90 6.96 -2.76
N LEU A 46 7.45 6.53 -1.60
CA LEU A 46 6.36 7.16 -0.89
C LEU A 46 6.91 8.37 -0.12
N ASN A 47 6.42 9.55 -0.47
CA ASN A 47 6.77 10.81 0.19
C ASN A 47 5.50 11.62 0.50
N ASP A 48 5.66 12.70 1.27
CA ASP A 48 4.54 13.54 1.74
C ASP A 48 3.65 14.04 0.60
N ARG A 49 4.24 14.38 -0.55
CA ARG A 49 3.48 14.83 -1.72
C ARG A 49 2.59 13.71 -2.23
N VAL A 50 3.15 12.53 -2.50
CA VAL A 50 2.38 11.37 -3.01
C VAL A 50 1.30 10.98 -2.01
N TRP A 51 1.63 10.96 -0.71
CA TRP A 51 0.66 10.69 0.34
C TRP A 51 -0.51 11.68 0.30
N GLU A 52 -0.24 12.98 0.36
CA GLU A 52 -1.28 14.00 0.47
C GLU A 52 -2.13 14.12 -0.80
N SER A 53 -1.51 14.03 -1.99
CA SER A 53 -2.23 14.27 -3.25
C SER A 53 -2.90 13.02 -3.82
N GLU A 54 -2.37 11.82 -3.54
CA GLU A 54 -2.80 10.60 -4.23
C GLU A 54 -3.42 9.58 -3.29
N ILE A 55 -2.76 9.26 -2.19
CA ILE A 55 -3.17 8.13 -1.33
C ILE A 55 -4.17 8.55 -0.26
N ARG A 56 -3.92 9.66 0.45
CA ARG A 56 -4.76 10.14 1.57
C ARG A 56 -6.23 10.29 1.20
N PRO A 57 -6.61 10.89 0.04
CA PRO A 57 -8.03 11.00 -0.31
C PRO A 57 -8.72 9.64 -0.49
N LEU A 58 -8.01 8.65 -1.02
CA LEU A 58 -8.52 7.29 -1.19
C LEU A 58 -8.59 6.56 0.16
N TRP A 59 -7.56 6.70 0.99
CA TRP A 59 -7.55 6.18 2.35
C TRP A 59 -8.76 6.68 3.14
N ASP A 60 -9.03 7.99 3.14
CA ASP A 60 -10.15 8.60 3.85
C ASP A 60 -11.50 8.09 3.32
N LYS A 61 -11.62 7.87 2.00
CA LYS A 61 -12.81 7.30 1.38
C LYS A 61 -13.07 5.88 1.89
N TYR A 62 -12.10 4.97 1.73
CA TYR A 62 -12.30 3.56 2.05
C TYR A 62 -12.32 3.28 3.56
N SER A 63 -11.71 4.15 4.37
CA SER A 63 -11.82 4.10 5.83
C SER A 63 -13.26 4.38 6.30
N LYS A 64 -13.96 5.31 5.65
CA LYS A 64 -15.37 5.60 5.97
C LYS A 64 -16.30 4.48 5.53
N GLU A 65 -16.05 3.90 4.36
CA GLU A 65 -16.84 2.77 3.83
C GLU A 65 -16.71 1.50 4.68
N ALA A 66 -15.56 1.27 5.32
CA ALA A 66 -15.36 0.12 6.21
C ALA A 66 -16.02 0.30 7.59
N GLY A 67 -16.31 1.53 8.01
CA GLY A 67 -17.00 1.84 9.27
C GLY A 67 -18.52 1.84 9.17
N GLN A 68 -19.08 1.61 7.97
CA GLN A 68 -20.51 1.41 7.72
C GLN A 68 -20.85 -0.08 7.70
#